data_AF-A0A7D5V735-F1
#
_entry.id   AF-A0A7D5V735-F1
#
_cell.length_a   1.000
_cell.length_b   1.000
_cell.length_c   1.000
_cell.angle_alpha   90.00
_cell.angle_beta   90.00
_cell.angle_gamma   90.00
#
_symmetry.space_group_name_H-M   'P 1'
#
loop_
_entity.id
_entity.type
_entity.pdbx_description
1 polymer ?
#
loop_
_entity_poly.entity_id
_entity_poly.type
_entity_poly.pdbx_seq_one_letter_code
_entity_poly.pdbx_strand_id
1 'polypeptide(L)'
;MHLVSALSANVLALSLAVLSATTAAAPNRVEEFCDWQPGQELNTVQDTVRRADTTSQETILEFDPKIEKLIQQLWPPEPVDDGRVINVGVHMHVVGKPQNNESEFLIDRTALDKQLDFLNESFKPANISFTLSSADWTKGGMLARDIFLRRPLAKSLHRGNFSELNIFFCDDDETIGGSTVTLRGYDLDDDDDKSDGCVVNANTVPGGPHPVWNLGVTVVHEVGHWFGLWHTDLTDPGDCEPNWRNATGLSNEPCGARCDSNYMSYGADACLTEFTSEQIAEMRKFARKERGL
;
A
#
# COMPACT_ATOMS: atom_id res chain seq x y z
N MET A 1 -11.24 -87.85 -7.16
CA MET A 1 -11.13 -87.73 -8.62
C MET A 1 -11.54 -86.32 -9.01
N HIS A 2 -10.58 -85.53 -9.54
CA HIS A 2 -10.73 -84.34 -10.42
C HIS A 2 -11.61 -83.14 -9.96
N LEU A 3 -10.98 -81.97 -9.67
CA LEU A 3 -10.82 -80.76 -10.54
C LEU A 3 -12.09 -79.87 -10.49
N VAL A 4 -12.08 -78.55 -10.33
CA VAL A 4 -11.22 -77.50 -10.91
C VAL A 4 -11.15 -76.27 -9.98
N SER A 5 -9.96 -75.70 -9.92
CA SER A 5 -9.52 -74.43 -9.32
C SER A 5 -9.97 -73.18 -10.07
N ALA A 6 -10.31 -72.09 -9.36
CA ALA A 6 -10.20 -70.74 -9.92
C ALA A 6 -10.10 -69.66 -8.83
N LEU A 7 -9.25 -68.65 -9.14
CA LEU A 7 -9.01 -67.37 -8.45
C LEU A 7 -8.23 -67.44 -7.12
N SER A 8 -7.23 -66.59 -6.84
CA SER A 8 -6.83 -65.30 -7.44
C SER A 8 -5.40 -64.95 -7.03
N ALA A 9 -4.79 -64.07 -7.83
CA ALA A 9 -3.39 -63.70 -7.85
C ALA A 9 -2.87 -62.99 -6.58
N ASN A 10 -1.58 -63.24 -6.32
CA ASN A 10 -0.67 -62.33 -5.64
C ASN A 10 -0.64 -60.96 -6.35
N VAL A 11 -0.52 -59.85 -5.62
CA VAL A 11 0.65 -58.95 -5.67
C VAL A 11 0.65 -58.02 -4.45
N LEU A 12 1.86 -57.89 -3.93
CA LEU A 12 2.41 -57.11 -2.85
C LEU A 12 2.34 -55.58 -3.11
N ALA A 13 1.94 -54.79 -2.13
CA ALA A 13 2.49 -53.45 -1.89
C ALA A 13 2.13 -53.00 -0.47
N LEU A 14 3.07 -53.15 0.46
CA LEU A 14 3.03 -52.50 1.77
C LEU A 14 3.31 -51.00 1.56
N SER A 15 2.28 -50.17 1.60
CA SER A 15 2.45 -48.72 1.80
C SER A 15 2.44 -48.44 3.30
N LEU A 16 3.59 -48.03 3.84
CA LEU A 16 3.69 -47.48 5.19
C LEU A 16 2.73 -46.29 5.31
N ALA A 17 1.80 -46.37 6.25
CA ALA A 17 1.09 -45.20 6.74
C ALA A 17 2.09 -44.33 7.53
N VAL A 18 2.68 -43.35 6.85
CA VAL A 18 3.26 -42.19 7.53
C VAL A 18 2.05 -41.36 7.96
N LEU A 19 1.78 -41.31 9.27
CA LEU A 19 0.89 -40.32 9.84
C LEU A 19 1.33 -38.95 9.30
N SER A 20 0.43 -38.27 8.59
CA SER A 20 0.57 -36.86 8.32
C SER A 20 0.63 -36.17 9.68
N ALA A 21 1.85 -35.85 10.12
CA ALA A 21 2.06 -34.89 11.17
C ALA A 21 1.29 -33.64 10.75
N THR A 22 0.27 -33.30 11.54
CA THR A 22 -0.26 -31.95 11.61
C THR A 22 0.94 -31.03 11.68
N THR A 23 1.20 -30.27 10.63
CA THR A 23 2.18 -29.19 10.67
C THR A 23 1.69 -28.23 11.74
N ALA A 24 2.35 -28.30 12.88
CA ALA A 24 2.36 -27.24 13.86
C ALA A 24 2.63 -25.94 13.11
N ALA A 25 1.78 -24.93 13.34
CA ALA A 25 2.02 -23.58 12.88
C ALA A 25 3.46 -23.19 13.27
N ALA A 26 4.27 -22.84 12.27
CA ALA A 26 5.58 -22.27 12.52
C ALA A 26 5.36 -20.94 13.28
N PRO A 27 5.91 -20.78 14.50
CA PRO A 27 5.91 -19.48 15.14
C PRO A 27 6.96 -18.61 14.42
N ASN A 28 6.66 -17.32 14.24
CA ASN A 28 7.51 -16.27 13.66
C ASN A 28 7.32 -16.00 12.16
N ARG A 29 6.07 -15.75 11.72
CA ARG A 29 5.88 -14.82 10.60
C ARG A 29 6.04 -13.42 11.21
N VAL A 30 7.07 -12.69 10.80
CA VAL A 30 7.13 -11.25 11.08
C VAL A 30 5.89 -10.64 10.40
N GLU A 31 5.03 -9.96 11.16
CA GLU A 31 3.84 -9.32 10.61
C GLU A 31 4.26 -8.29 9.54
N GLU A 32 3.49 -8.21 8.44
CA GLU A 32 3.82 -7.34 7.30
C GLU A 32 3.76 -5.86 7.73
N PHE A 33 4.80 -5.10 7.38
CA PHE A 33 4.97 -3.67 7.72
C PHE A 33 3.81 -2.80 7.21
N CYS A 34 3.25 -3.18 6.06
CA CYS A 34 2.06 -2.60 5.46
C CYS A 34 1.16 -3.73 4.89
N ASP A 35 -0.14 -3.69 5.20
CA ASP A 35 -1.15 -4.62 4.67
C ASP A 35 -2.01 -3.87 3.66
N TRP A 36 -1.42 -3.59 2.50
CA TRP A 36 -2.18 -3.12 1.34
C TRP A 36 -2.71 -4.35 0.58
N GLN A 37 -4.02 -4.63 0.70
CA GLN A 37 -4.67 -5.70 -0.06
C GLN A 37 -5.33 -5.14 -1.31
N PRO A 38 -4.85 -5.49 -2.52
CA PRO A 38 -5.67 -5.27 -3.71
C PRO A 38 -6.93 -6.11 -3.58
N GLY A 39 -8.06 -5.59 -4.07
CA GLY A 39 -9.16 -6.45 -4.49
C GLY A 39 -8.60 -7.56 -5.37
N GLN A 40 -8.85 -8.81 -4.98
CA GLN A 40 -8.46 -9.95 -5.80
C GLN A 40 -9.05 -9.75 -7.21
N GLU A 41 -8.19 -9.66 -8.25
CA GLU A 41 -8.46 -9.85 -9.69
C GLU A 41 -7.71 -8.91 -10.68
N LEU A 42 -6.48 -8.43 -10.41
CA LEU A 42 -5.71 -7.68 -11.43
C LEU A 42 -4.32 -8.22 -11.80
N ASN A 43 -3.75 -9.13 -11.01
CA ASN A 43 -2.39 -9.64 -11.26
C ASN A 43 -2.27 -10.53 -12.50
N THR A 44 -3.37 -11.03 -13.06
CA THR A 44 -3.34 -11.90 -14.24
C THR A 44 -3.39 -11.16 -15.58
N VAL A 45 -3.76 -9.87 -15.58
CA VAL A 45 -3.96 -9.10 -16.84
C VAL A 45 -2.71 -8.32 -17.24
N GLN A 46 -1.95 -7.78 -16.29
CA GLN A 46 -0.76 -6.98 -16.61
C GLN A 46 0.38 -7.81 -17.24
N ASP A 47 0.55 -9.08 -16.84
CA ASP A 47 1.57 -9.97 -17.40
C ASP A 47 1.25 -10.48 -18.81
N THR A 48 -0.03 -10.49 -19.21
CA THR A 48 -0.41 -10.91 -20.56
C THR A 48 -0.18 -9.80 -21.60
N VAL A 49 -0.30 -8.54 -21.20
CA VAL A 49 -0.17 -7.39 -22.12
C VAL A 49 1.30 -7.12 -22.47
N ARG A 50 2.25 -7.40 -21.57
CA ARG A 50 3.68 -7.12 -21.79
C ARG A 50 4.36 -8.03 -22.81
N ARG A 51 3.74 -9.15 -23.21
CA ARG A 51 4.35 -10.17 -24.08
C ARG A 51 3.91 -10.13 -25.54
N ALA A 52 2.98 -9.26 -25.92
CA ALA A 52 2.39 -9.28 -27.26
C ALA A 52 3.05 -8.32 -28.28
N ASP A 53 3.97 -7.45 -27.86
CA ASP A 53 4.42 -6.35 -28.72
C ASP A 53 5.85 -6.56 -29.29
N THR A 54 6.02 -7.61 -30.08
CA THR A 54 7.17 -7.73 -31.00
C THR A 54 6.75 -8.44 -32.27
N THR A 55 5.87 -7.82 -33.07
CA THR A 55 5.86 -7.90 -34.55
C THR A 55 4.59 -7.24 -35.09
N SER A 56 4.64 -5.96 -35.41
CA SER A 56 3.80 -5.44 -36.49
C SER A 56 4.59 -4.42 -37.30
N GLN A 57 4.69 -4.69 -38.59
CA GLN A 57 5.21 -3.72 -39.56
C GLN A 57 4.22 -2.55 -39.60
N GLU A 58 4.73 -1.33 -39.45
CA GLU A 58 3.97 -0.09 -39.62
C GLU A 58 3.39 -0.04 -41.04
N THR A 59 2.14 -0.46 -41.17
CA THR A 59 1.31 -0.07 -42.30
C THR A 59 0.59 1.18 -41.85
N ILE A 60 0.95 2.34 -42.40
CA ILE A 60 0.23 3.59 -42.16
C ILE A 60 -1.14 3.46 -42.82
N LEU A 61 -2.09 2.89 -42.09
CA LEU A 61 -3.51 2.97 -42.41
C LEU A 61 -3.96 4.39 -42.04
N GLU A 62 -4.29 5.21 -43.04
CA GLU A 62 -5.07 6.41 -42.80
C GLU A 62 -6.40 5.98 -42.16
N PHE A 63 -6.54 6.20 -40.86
CA PHE A 63 -7.77 5.88 -40.14
C PHE A 63 -8.88 6.83 -40.61
N ASP A 64 -10.03 6.26 -40.96
CA ASP A 64 -11.25 7.03 -41.26
C ASP A 64 -11.53 7.99 -40.08
N PRO A 65 -11.68 9.31 -40.31
CA PRO A 65 -11.98 10.28 -39.25
C PRO A 65 -13.21 9.93 -38.40
N LYS A 66 -14.16 9.14 -38.95
CA LYS A 66 -15.30 8.64 -38.18
C LYS A 66 -14.91 7.53 -37.19
N ILE A 67 -13.98 6.65 -37.58
CA ILE A 67 -13.43 5.62 -36.70
C ILE A 67 -12.58 6.27 -35.63
N GLU A 68 -11.75 7.26 -35.97
CA GLU A 68 -10.96 8.01 -34.99
C GLU A 68 -11.87 8.73 -33.98
N LYS A 69 -12.96 9.33 -34.44
CA LYS A 69 -13.96 9.97 -33.55
C LYS A 69 -14.69 8.95 -32.68
N LEU A 70 -14.99 7.75 -33.19
CA LEU A 70 -15.55 6.66 -32.39
C LEU A 70 -14.55 6.14 -31.36
N ILE A 71 -13.27 5.99 -31.75
CA ILE A 71 -12.19 5.57 -30.85
C ILE A 71 -12.01 6.62 -29.76
N GLN A 72 -11.98 7.91 -30.07
CA GLN A 72 -11.90 8.97 -29.06
C GLN A 72 -13.14 9.06 -28.16
N GLN A 73 -14.31 8.61 -28.63
CA GLN A 73 -15.52 8.52 -27.82
C GLN A 73 -15.53 7.30 -26.89
N LEU A 74 -15.00 6.17 -27.36
CA LEU A 74 -14.94 4.91 -26.61
C LEU A 74 -13.69 4.80 -25.73
N TRP A 75 -12.63 5.48 -26.14
CA TRP A 75 -11.31 5.54 -25.53
C TRP A 75 -10.79 6.98 -25.63
N PRO A 76 -11.35 7.91 -24.82
CA PRO A 76 -10.86 9.27 -24.79
C PRO A 76 -9.35 9.28 -24.56
N PRO A 77 -8.60 10.15 -25.26
CA PRO A 77 -7.17 10.24 -25.06
C PRO A 77 -6.89 10.53 -23.59
N GLU A 78 -5.94 9.80 -23.02
CA GLU A 78 -5.53 9.98 -21.64
C GLU A 78 -5.14 11.45 -21.40
N PRO A 79 -5.56 12.07 -20.28
CA PRO A 79 -5.17 13.42 -19.97
C PRO A 79 -3.64 13.55 -20.00
N VAL A 80 -3.10 14.35 -20.92
CA VAL A 80 -1.66 14.63 -21.00
C VAL A 80 -1.26 15.49 -19.82
N ASP A 81 -0.27 15.05 -19.05
CA ASP A 81 0.25 15.81 -17.91
C ASP A 81 0.75 17.18 -18.36
N ASP A 82 0.15 18.23 -17.81
CA ASP A 82 0.45 19.62 -18.15
C ASP A 82 1.58 20.21 -17.29
N GLY A 83 2.17 19.40 -16.40
CA GLY A 83 3.27 19.79 -15.54
C GLY A 83 2.88 20.78 -14.42
N ARG A 84 1.59 21.08 -14.24
CA ARG A 84 1.14 21.99 -13.18
C ARG A 84 1.39 21.38 -11.80
N VAL A 85 1.49 22.26 -10.80
CA VAL A 85 1.50 21.82 -9.40
C VAL A 85 0.15 21.19 -9.08
N ILE A 86 0.17 19.94 -8.61
CA ILE A 86 -1.02 19.28 -8.08
C ILE A 86 -1.07 19.58 -6.59
N ASN A 87 -2.07 20.32 -6.13
CA ASN A 87 -2.23 20.62 -4.71
C ASN A 87 -3.36 19.78 -4.10
N VAL A 88 -3.03 19.01 -3.06
CA VAL A 88 -3.98 18.15 -2.35
C VAL A 88 -4.30 18.74 -0.98
N GLY A 89 -5.59 18.89 -0.68
CA GLY A 89 -6.06 19.22 0.67
C GLY A 89 -5.93 18.00 1.57
N VAL A 90 -5.35 18.17 2.76
CA VAL A 90 -5.09 17.06 3.71
C VAL A 90 -5.86 17.25 5.01
N HIS A 91 -6.58 16.22 5.41
CA HIS A 91 -7.23 16.09 6.71
C HIS A 91 -6.45 15.10 7.57
N MET A 92 -5.92 15.54 8.70
CA MET A 92 -5.14 14.71 9.62
C MET A 92 -5.93 14.40 10.89
N HIS A 93 -6.23 13.13 11.12
CA HIS A 93 -7.05 12.68 12.24
C HIS A 93 -6.19 11.88 13.23
N VAL A 94 -5.99 12.39 14.43
CA VAL A 94 -5.30 11.64 15.48
C VAL A 94 -6.34 10.88 16.30
N VAL A 95 -6.27 9.55 16.27
CA VAL A 95 -7.23 8.68 16.96
C VAL A 95 -6.49 7.85 17.99
N GLY A 96 -6.92 7.92 19.24
CA GLY A 96 -6.29 7.12 20.29
C GLY A 96 -6.84 7.39 21.67
N LYS A 97 -6.17 6.82 22.66
CA LYS A 97 -6.46 7.07 24.08
C LYS A 97 -5.42 8.04 24.62
N PRO A 98 -5.82 9.26 25.01
CA PRO A 98 -4.87 10.21 25.57
C PRO A 98 -4.26 9.69 26.89
N GLN A 99 -2.97 9.95 27.08
CA GLN A 99 -2.24 9.74 28.33
C GLN A 99 -2.64 10.82 29.36
N ASN A 100 -2.31 10.57 30.64
CA ASN A 100 -2.39 11.49 31.80
C ASN A 100 -3.55 12.51 31.78
N ASN A 101 -4.62 12.24 32.53
CA ASN A 101 -5.82 13.09 32.66
C ASN A 101 -6.63 13.31 31.37
N GLU A 102 -6.47 12.42 30.39
CA GLU A 102 -7.28 12.31 29.17
C GLU A 102 -7.19 13.46 28.15
N SER A 103 -6.10 14.24 28.16
CA SER A 103 -5.90 15.38 27.23
C SER A 103 -4.69 15.28 26.31
N GLU A 104 -3.73 14.39 26.58
CA GLU A 104 -2.48 14.31 25.81
C GLU A 104 -2.48 13.08 24.90
N PHE A 105 -2.70 13.28 23.61
CA PHE A 105 -2.50 12.22 22.61
C PHE A 105 -1.01 12.01 22.35
N LEU A 106 -0.66 10.86 21.76
CA LEU A 106 0.72 10.49 21.47
C LEU A 106 1.44 11.53 20.59
N ILE A 107 0.72 12.11 19.63
CA ILE A 107 1.24 13.14 18.73
C ILE A 107 0.42 14.42 18.86
N ASP A 108 1.12 15.56 18.90
CA ASP A 108 0.54 16.90 18.98
C ASP A 108 0.51 17.59 17.61
N ARG A 109 0.06 18.85 17.58
CA ARG A 109 0.03 19.62 16.33
C ARG A 109 1.43 19.81 15.72
N THR A 110 2.45 19.97 16.56
CA THR A 110 3.83 20.15 16.12
C THR A 110 4.33 18.94 15.34
N ALA A 111 4.00 17.73 15.80
CA ALA A 111 4.33 16.49 15.09
C ALA A 111 3.62 16.39 13.73
N LEU A 112 2.34 16.76 13.66
CA LEU A 112 1.60 16.80 12.39
C LEU A 112 2.18 17.81 11.39
N ASP A 113 2.55 19.01 11.85
CA ASP A 113 3.16 20.02 10.99
C ASP A 113 4.51 19.52 10.43
N LYS A 114 5.35 18.88 11.25
CA LYS A 114 6.60 18.25 10.77
C LYS A 114 6.34 17.13 9.75
N GLN A 115 5.30 16.32 9.97
CA GLN A 115 4.92 15.27 9.04
C GLN A 115 4.46 15.84 7.70
N LEU A 116 3.70 16.95 7.72
CA LEU A 116 3.26 17.63 6.50
C LEU A 116 4.42 18.29 5.75
N ASP A 117 5.38 18.88 6.47
CA ASP A 117 6.59 19.44 5.89
C ASP A 117 7.42 18.34 5.19
N PHE A 118 7.64 17.22 5.86
CA PHE A 118 8.35 16.07 5.29
C PHE A 118 7.63 15.49 4.07
N LEU A 119 6.29 15.36 4.15
CA LEU A 119 5.47 14.90 3.02
C LEU A 119 5.62 15.83 1.80
N ASN A 120 5.58 17.15 2.01
CA ASN A 120 5.81 18.12 0.93
C ASN A 120 7.23 18.04 0.37
N GLU A 121 8.25 17.81 1.20
CA GLU A 121 9.63 17.66 0.75
C GLU A 121 9.79 16.41 -0.14
N SER A 122 9.28 15.26 0.29
CA SER A 122 9.39 13.98 -0.44
C SER A 122 8.66 13.99 -1.78
N PHE A 123 7.54 14.70 -1.90
CA PHE A 123 6.74 14.78 -3.14
C PHE A 123 7.08 15.97 -4.03
N LYS A 124 7.97 16.87 -3.59
CA LYS A 124 8.42 18.01 -4.41
C LYS A 124 8.96 17.62 -5.78
N PRO A 125 9.74 16.52 -5.96
CA PRO A 125 10.17 16.08 -7.29
C PRO A 125 9.01 15.71 -8.23
N ALA A 126 7.88 15.27 -7.68
CA ALA A 126 6.67 14.96 -8.43
C ALA A 126 5.80 16.20 -8.76
N ASN A 127 6.23 17.38 -8.31
CA ASN A 127 5.45 18.62 -8.40
C ASN A 127 4.03 18.46 -7.83
N ILE A 128 3.93 17.72 -6.71
CA ILE A 128 2.73 17.53 -5.90
C ILE A 128 2.99 18.24 -4.56
N SER A 129 2.02 19.03 -4.10
CA SER A 129 2.05 19.72 -2.81
C SER A 129 0.83 19.37 -1.97
N PHE A 130 0.97 19.51 -0.66
CA PHE A 130 -0.06 19.20 0.31
C PHE A 130 -0.33 20.41 1.20
N THR A 131 -1.60 20.80 1.29
CA THR A 131 -2.06 21.89 2.16
C THR A 131 -2.92 21.31 3.26
N LEU A 132 -2.65 21.65 4.52
CA LEU A 132 -3.51 21.21 5.62
C LEU A 132 -4.90 21.86 5.52
N SER A 133 -5.93 21.04 5.32
CA SER A 133 -7.33 21.44 5.36
C SER A 133 -7.87 21.40 6.79
N SER A 134 -7.59 20.34 7.57
CA SER A 134 -7.96 20.26 8.98
C SER A 134 -7.08 19.30 9.78
N ALA A 135 -7.08 19.47 11.10
CA ALA A 135 -6.54 18.49 12.04
C ALA A 135 -7.46 18.34 13.26
N ASP A 136 -7.70 17.12 13.70
CA ASP A 136 -8.48 16.83 14.91
C ASP A 136 -7.91 15.67 15.71
N TRP A 137 -8.28 15.63 17.00
CA TRP A 137 -7.86 14.62 17.96
C TRP A 137 -9.11 14.00 18.57
N THR A 138 -9.31 12.71 18.32
CA THR A 138 -10.54 11.99 18.66
C THR A 138 -10.22 10.81 19.57
N LYS A 139 -10.90 10.76 20.73
CA LYS A 139 -10.84 9.59 21.62
C LYS A 139 -11.51 8.41 20.93
N GLY A 140 -10.78 7.32 20.74
CA GLY A 140 -11.30 6.16 20.02
C GLY A 140 -10.37 4.97 20.01
N GLY A 141 -10.89 3.82 19.57
CA GLY A 141 -10.10 2.61 19.31
C GLY A 141 -9.94 2.40 17.83
N MET A 142 -8.75 2.70 17.31
CA MET A 142 -8.34 2.41 15.94
C MET A 142 -6.87 2.00 15.96
N LEU A 143 -6.51 1.05 15.11
CA LEU A 143 -5.16 0.50 15.01
C LEU A 143 -4.69 0.66 13.55
N ALA A 144 -3.37 0.64 13.33
CA ALA A 144 -2.79 0.78 12.00
C ALA A 144 -2.89 -0.53 11.19
N ARG A 145 -2.93 -1.68 11.89
CA ARG A 145 -3.04 -3.05 11.32
C ARG A 145 -4.38 -3.40 10.68
N ASP A 146 -5.29 -2.45 10.71
CA ASP A 146 -6.70 -2.68 10.52
C ASP A 146 -7.09 -2.10 9.15
N ILE A 147 -7.54 -2.95 8.20
CA ILE A 147 -8.09 -2.62 6.85
C ILE A 147 -9.38 -1.77 6.89
N PHE A 148 -9.54 -0.95 7.93
CA PHE A 148 -10.81 -0.54 8.50
C PHE A 148 -11.04 0.98 8.41
N LEU A 149 -10.62 1.64 7.33
CA LEU A 149 -11.31 2.89 6.96
C LEU A 149 -12.82 2.65 6.77
N ARG A 150 -13.24 1.38 6.58
CA ARG A 150 -14.63 0.91 6.65
C ARG A 150 -15.28 0.97 8.06
N ARG A 151 -14.55 1.21 9.16
CA ARG A 151 -15.13 1.30 10.51
C ARG A 151 -16.00 2.56 10.67
N PRO A 152 -17.08 2.50 11.47
CA PRO A 152 -17.94 3.65 11.71
C PRO A 152 -17.19 4.89 12.20
N LEU A 153 -16.13 4.72 13.01
CA LEU A 153 -15.34 5.86 13.50
C LEU A 153 -14.57 6.56 12.37
N ALA A 154 -13.80 5.81 11.58
CA ALA A 154 -13.07 6.35 10.43
C ALA A 154 -14.04 7.04 9.44
N LYS A 155 -15.15 6.38 9.08
CA LYS A 155 -16.19 6.97 8.22
C LYS A 155 -16.80 8.25 8.79
N SER A 156 -17.01 8.33 10.11
CA SER A 156 -17.57 9.53 10.76
C SER A 156 -16.59 10.71 10.79
N LEU A 157 -15.30 10.41 10.79
CA LEU A 157 -14.22 11.39 10.84
C LEU A 157 -13.79 11.86 9.45
N HIS A 158 -13.91 11.01 8.43
CA HIS A 158 -13.58 11.34 7.03
C HIS A 158 -14.19 12.69 6.61
N ARG A 159 -13.39 13.48 5.90
CA ARG A 159 -13.74 14.80 5.38
C ARG A 159 -13.41 14.92 3.91
N GLY A 160 -14.05 15.88 3.26
CA GLY A 160 -13.80 16.17 1.85
C GLY A 160 -14.38 15.14 0.89
N ASN A 161 -13.91 15.21 -0.35
CA ASN A 161 -14.24 14.29 -1.42
C ASN A 161 -12.98 13.52 -1.88
N PHE A 162 -13.08 12.76 -2.97
CA PHE A 162 -12.00 11.90 -3.47
C PHE A 162 -10.71 12.64 -3.93
N SER A 163 -10.76 13.96 -4.10
CA SER A 163 -9.58 14.82 -4.37
C SER A 163 -8.86 15.28 -3.09
N GLU A 164 -9.43 15.01 -1.91
CA GLU A 164 -8.85 15.38 -0.61
C GLU A 164 -8.36 14.13 0.11
N LEU A 165 -7.19 14.23 0.73
CA LEU A 165 -6.51 13.12 1.39
C LEU A 165 -6.85 13.11 2.88
N ASN A 166 -7.35 11.97 3.38
CA ASN A 166 -7.56 11.73 4.80
C ASN A 166 -6.45 10.81 5.33
N ILE A 167 -5.74 11.25 6.37
CA ILE A 167 -4.67 10.49 7.03
C ILE A 167 -5.04 10.32 8.50
N PHE A 168 -5.12 9.07 8.95
CA PHE A 168 -5.48 8.71 10.31
C PHE A 168 -4.26 8.19 11.07
N PHE A 169 -3.85 8.91 12.10
CA PHE A 169 -2.76 8.53 12.98
C PHE A 169 -3.29 7.78 14.19
N CYS A 170 -2.89 6.52 14.35
CA CYS A 170 -3.34 5.63 15.42
C CYS A 170 -2.17 5.09 16.23
N ASP A 171 -2.34 4.89 17.53
CA ASP A 171 -1.33 4.20 18.34
C ASP A 171 -1.43 2.68 18.11
N ASP A 172 -0.34 2.08 17.65
CA ASP A 172 -0.21 0.64 17.42
C ASP A 172 1.19 0.17 17.82
N ASP A 173 1.42 -1.14 17.90
CA ASP A 173 2.74 -1.66 18.27
C ASP A 173 3.80 -1.37 17.20
N GLU A 174 5.06 -1.61 17.56
CA GLU A 174 6.20 -1.31 16.71
C GLU A 174 6.38 -2.32 15.54
N THR A 175 5.44 -3.24 15.25
CA THR A 175 5.57 -4.17 14.10
C THR A 175 4.91 -3.63 12.83
N ILE A 176 4.11 -2.57 12.94
CA ILE A 176 3.23 -2.13 11.87
C ILE A 176 3.43 -0.64 11.60
N GLY A 177 3.61 -0.31 10.32
CA GLY A 177 3.75 1.06 9.82
C GLY A 177 2.40 1.68 9.49
N GLY A 178 1.63 1.07 8.58
CA GLY A 178 0.38 1.65 8.10
C GLY A 178 -0.35 0.77 7.09
N SER A 179 -1.43 1.31 6.55
CA SER A 179 -2.17 0.74 5.43
C SER A 179 -2.94 1.85 4.71
N THR A 180 -3.15 1.65 3.41
CA THR A 180 -3.90 2.57 2.56
C THR A 180 -5.09 1.85 1.95
N VAL A 181 -6.25 2.48 1.99
CA VAL A 181 -7.41 2.03 1.22
C VAL A 181 -7.63 3.06 0.11
N THR A 182 -7.57 2.58 -1.12
CA THR A 182 -7.86 3.36 -2.33
C THR A 182 -9.01 2.68 -3.06
N LEU A 183 -10.05 3.45 -3.36
CA LEU A 183 -11.28 2.93 -3.99
C LEU A 183 -11.07 2.76 -5.49
N ARG A 184 -10.21 1.82 -5.89
CA ARG A 184 -10.04 1.46 -7.29
C ARG A 184 -11.08 0.44 -7.71
N GLY A 185 -11.97 0.81 -8.64
CA GLY A 185 -12.78 -0.15 -9.40
C GLY A 185 -13.86 -0.91 -8.62
N TYR A 186 -14.23 -0.44 -7.43
CA TYR A 186 -15.38 -0.95 -6.71
C TYR A 186 -16.64 -0.20 -7.13
N ASP A 187 -17.70 -0.93 -7.47
CA ASP A 187 -19.06 -0.37 -7.52
C ASP A 187 -19.37 0.15 -6.12
N LEU A 188 -19.35 1.48 -5.97
CA LEU A 188 -19.55 2.12 -4.69
C LEU A 188 -21.03 2.01 -4.32
N ASP A 189 -21.35 1.20 -3.31
CA ASP A 189 -22.51 1.55 -2.48
C ASP A 189 -22.22 2.92 -1.85
N ASP A 190 -23.24 3.78 -1.69
CA ASP A 190 -23.20 5.21 -1.28
C ASP A 190 -22.40 5.56 0.01
N ASP A 191 -21.77 4.59 0.67
CA ASP A 191 -21.01 4.77 1.92
C ASP A 191 -19.57 4.19 1.87
N ASP A 192 -19.10 3.72 0.70
CA ASP A 192 -17.71 3.24 0.54
C ASP A 192 -16.71 4.38 0.23
N ASP A 193 -17.17 5.54 -0.24
CA ASP A 193 -16.35 6.75 -0.54
C ASP A 193 -15.53 7.24 0.68
N LYS A 194 -16.10 7.17 1.88
CA LYS A 194 -15.44 7.54 3.15
C LYS A 194 -14.39 6.54 3.62
N SER A 195 -14.15 5.49 2.85
CA SER A 195 -13.10 4.52 3.13
C SER A 195 -11.79 4.86 2.43
N ASP A 196 -11.73 5.90 1.58
CA ASP A 196 -10.48 6.32 0.92
C ASP A 196 -9.57 7.07 1.90
N GLY A 197 -8.27 6.76 1.87
CA GLY A 197 -7.26 7.42 2.69
C GLY A 197 -6.21 6.47 3.24
N CYS A 198 -5.44 6.98 4.19
CA CYS A 198 -4.32 6.27 4.81
C CYS A 198 -4.55 6.14 6.32
N VAL A 199 -4.20 4.98 6.89
CA VAL A 199 -4.09 4.78 8.34
C VAL A 199 -2.62 4.50 8.65
N VAL A 200 -2.05 5.24 9.59
CA VAL A 200 -0.62 5.22 9.89
C VAL A 200 -0.43 5.09 11.39
N ASN A 201 0.58 4.32 11.79
CA ASN A 201 1.01 4.23 13.17
C ASN A 201 1.61 5.58 13.60
N ALA A 202 1.01 6.21 14.59
CA ALA A 202 1.42 7.51 15.11
C ALA A 202 2.85 7.49 15.69
N ASN A 203 3.40 6.31 16.00
CA ASN A 203 4.77 6.16 16.45
C ASN A 203 5.81 6.46 15.34
N THR A 204 5.39 6.51 14.07
CA THR A 204 6.29 6.63 12.91
C THR A 204 6.49 8.05 12.37
N VAL A 205 5.82 9.05 12.97
CA VAL A 205 5.98 10.46 12.59
C VAL A 205 7.43 10.94 12.80
N PRO A 206 7.87 12.04 12.16
CA PRO A 206 9.21 12.59 12.36
C PRO A 206 9.54 12.88 13.84
N GLY A 207 10.56 12.18 14.37
CA GLY A 207 10.96 12.25 15.77
C GLY A 207 10.10 11.43 16.72
N GLY A 208 9.25 10.55 16.20
CA GLY A 208 8.44 9.61 16.95
C GLY A 208 9.28 8.51 17.63
N PRO A 209 8.65 7.71 18.51
CA PRO A 209 9.35 6.71 19.32
C PRO A 209 9.69 5.41 18.58
N HIS A 210 9.21 5.18 17.35
CA HIS A 210 9.57 3.98 16.60
C HIS A 210 11.10 3.91 16.38
N PRO A 211 11.76 2.76 16.60
CA PRO A 211 13.23 2.70 16.57
C PRO A 211 13.87 2.91 15.20
N VAL A 212 13.17 2.60 14.10
CA VAL A 212 13.72 2.68 12.73
C VAL A 212 12.81 3.35 11.71
N TRP A 213 11.57 3.68 12.09
CA TRP A 213 10.56 4.24 11.19
C TRP A 213 10.05 5.57 11.73
N ASN A 214 10.95 6.46 12.16
CA ASN A 214 10.60 7.68 12.88
C ASN A 214 11.02 8.95 12.15
N LEU A 215 11.14 8.90 10.82
CA LEU A 215 11.42 10.05 9.98
C LEU A 215 10.19 10.49 9.19
N GLY A 216 9.05 9.79 9.33
CA GLY A 216 7.80 10.11 8.64
C GLY A 216 7.67 9.49 7.25
N VAL A 217 8.56 8.55 6.88
CA VAL A 217 8.50 7.88 5.57
C VAL A 217 7.28 7.00 5.43
N THR A 218 6.76 6.44 6.53
CA THR A 218 5.53 5.65 6.49
C THR A 218 4.37 6.42 5.83
N VAL A 219 4.18 7.70 6.16
CA VAL A 219 3.14 8.50 5.49
C VAL A 219 3.45 8.69 4.01
N VAL A 220 4.72 8.87 3.64
CA VAL A 220 5.14 9.01 2.23
C VAL A 220 4.81 7.74 1.43
N HIS A 221 5.09 6.57 2.01
CA HIS A 221 4.78 5.25 1.46
C HIS A 221 3.27 5.08 1.24
N GLU A 222 2.48 5.31 2.29
CA GLU A 222 1.02 5.18 2.23
C GLU A 222 0.38 6.16 1.23
N VAL A 223 0.86 7.41 1.18
CA VAL A 223 0.39 8.38 0.19
C VAL A 223 0.81 7.99 -1.24
N GLY A 224 1.94 7.30 -1.40
CA GLY A 224 2.31 6.67 -2.67
C GLY A 224 1.24 5.66 -3.14
N HIS A 225 0.77 4.79 -2.25
CA HIS A 225 -0.37 3.90 -2.54
C HIS A 225 -1.66 4.68 -2.83
N TRP A 226 -1.92 5.78 -2.12
CA TRP A 226 -3.07 6.64 -2.37
C TRP A 226 -3.03 7.26 -3.78
N PHE A 227 -1.84 7.50 -4.33
CA PHE A 227 -1.62 7.88 -5.73
C PHE A 227 -1.44 6.68 -6.69
N GLY A 228 -1.79 5.46 -6.26
CA GLY A 228 -1.83 4.28 -7.12
C GLY A 228 -0.49 3.59 -7.34
N LEU A 229 0.55 3.91 -6.57
CA LEU A 229 1.80 3.18 -6.60
C LEU A 229 1.69 1.83 -5.89
N TRP A 230 2.52 0.90 -6.35
CA TRP A 230 2.66 -0.43 -5.78
C TRP A 230 4.04 -0.56 -5.16
N HIS A 231 4.19 -1.60 -4.33
CA HIS A 231 5.49 -1.99 -3.81
C HIS A 231 6.49 -2.26 -4.93
N THR A 232 7.76 -1.97 -4.66
CA THR A 232 8.85 -2.42 -5.54
C THR A 232 9.06 -3.93 -5.36
N ASP A 233 9.88 -4.54 -6.21
CA ASP A 233 10.19 -5.97 -6.12
C ASP A 233 11.10 -6.34 -4.91
N LEU A 234 11.49 -5.36 -4.07
CA LEU A 234 12.41 -5.54 -2.93
C LEU A 234 11.70 -5.43 -1.56
N THR A 235 10.46 -5.90 -1.50
CA THR A 235 9.63 -5.92 -0.28
C THR A 235 9.47 -7.30 0.33
N ASP A 236 10.16 -8.31 -0.18
CA ASP A 236 10.10 -9.66 0.39
C ASP A 236 10.69 -9.70 1.81
N PRO A 237 10.12 -10.52 2.73
CA PRO A 237 10.66 -10.64 4.08
C PRO A 237 12.16 -10.97 4.09
N GLY A 238 12.94 -10.11 4.74
CA GLY A 238 14.38 -10.25 4.88
C GLY A 238 15.25 -9.67 3.75
N ASP A 239 14.66 -9.11 2.69
CA ASP A 239 15.44 -8.38 1.69
C ASP A 239 15.95 -7.05 2.26
N CYS A 240 15.04 -6.13 2.56
CA CYS A 240 15.36 -4.80 3.09
C CYS A 240 14.86 -4.58 4.53
N GLU A 241 14.60 -5.66 5.26
CA GLU A 241 14.19 -5.57 6.66
C GLU A 241 15.40 -5.37 7.59
N PRO A 242 15.50 -4.23 8.32
CA PRO A 242 16.53 -4.03 9.32
C PRO A 242 16.35 -4.99 10.51
N ASN A 243 17.41 -5.64 10.98
CA ASN A 243 17.35 -6.48 12.19
C ASN A 243 17.38 -5.68 13.51
N TRP A 244 16.47 -4.71 13.67
CA TRP A 244 16.43 -3.86 14.87
C TRP A 244 15.86 -4.57 16.11
N ARG A 245 15.17 -5.70 15.92
CA ARG A 245 14.67 -6.58 16.99
C ARG A 245 15.57 -7.76 17.34
N ASN A 246 16.73 -7.90 16.71
CA ASN A 246 17.59 -9.08 16.83
C ASN A 246 16.88 -10.41 16.51
N ALA A 247 15.97 -10.40 15.52
CA ALA A 247 15.35 -11.59 14.97
C ALA A 247 16.38 -12.48 14.25
N THR A 248 16.22 -13.80 14.39
CA THR A 248 17.12 -14.77 13.75
C THR A 248 16.82 -14.88 12.26
N GLY A 249 17.86 -14.85 11.42
CA GLY A 249 17.74 -15.02 9.96
C GLY A 249 17.68 -13.70 9.17
N LEU A 250 17.62 -12.56 9.85
CA LEU A 250 17.69 -11.23 9.23
C LEU A 250 19.13 -10.66 9.25
N SER A 251 19.39 -9.72 8.33
CA SER A 251 20.65 -9.01 8.24
C SER A 251 20.78 -7.94 9.33
N ASN A 252 21.95 -7.82 9.97
CA ASN A 252 22.24 -6.75 10.94
C ASN A 252 22.59 -5.40 10.28
N GLU A 253 22.59 -5.34 8.94
CA GLU A 253 22.79 -4.08 8.23
C GLU A 253 21.62 -3.11 8.49
N PRO A 254 21.87 -1.80 8.70
CA PRO A 254 20.81 -0.83 9.01
C PRO A 254 19.70 -0.72 7.96
N CYS A 255 20.02 -1.02 6.71
CA CYS A 255 19.02 -1.09 5.65
C CYS A 255 18.54 -2.52 5.40
N GLY A 256 19.28 -3.56 5.79
CA GLY A 256 19.04 -4.92 5.31
C GLY A 256 20.04 -5.32 4.22
N ALA A 257 19.88 -6.52 3.65
CA ALA A 257 20.87 -7.11 2.74
C ALA A 257 20.61 -6.80 1.26
N ARG A 258 19.38 -6.47 0.89
CA ARG A 258 18.90 -6.25 -0.49
C ARG A 258 17.87 -5.12 -0.49
N CYS A 259 18.36 -3.90 -0.55
CA CYS A 259 17.54 -2.70 -0.55
C CYS A 259 17.65 -1.91 -1.84
N ASP A 260 16.55 -1.26 -2.19
CA ASP A 260 16.58 -0.02 -2.94
C ASP A 260 16.36 1.16 -1.98
N SER A 261 16.52 2.37 -2.53
CA SER A 261 16.25 3.64 -1.87
C SER A 261 14.79 4.10 -2.04
N ASN A 262 13.88 3.22 -2.47
CA ASN A 262 12.57 3.62 -2.94
C ASN A 262 11.56 3.75 -1.79
N TYR A 263 10.79 4.84 -1.77
CA TYR A 263 9.74 5.01 -0.76
C TYR A 263 8.68 3.91 -0.77
N MET A 264 8.48 3.19 -1.89
CA MET A 264 7.55 2.07 -2.00
C MET A 264 8.17 0.72 -1.64
N SER A 265 9.38 0.70 -1.09
CA SER A 265 10.01 -0.51 -0.55
C SER A 265 9.76 -0.66 0.95
N TYR A 266 10.17 -1.78 1.54
CA TYR A 266 10.11 -2.04 2.97
C TYR A 266 11.50 -1.94 3.57
N GLY A 267 11.72 -0.97 4.46
CA GLY A 267 13.00 -0.85 5.15
C GLY A 267 12.98 0.22 6.21
N ALA A 268 14.14 0.49 6.83
CA ALA A 268 14.28 1.61 7.76
C ALA A 268 14.07 2.94 7.00
N ASP A 269 13.43 3.91 7.64
CA ASP A 269 13.17 5.22 7.04
C ASP A 269 14.45 5.89 6.52
N ALA A 270 15.57 5.69 7.22
CA ALA A 270 16.87 6.26 6.86
C ALA A 270 17.41 5.74 5.51
N CYS A 271 16.83 4.68 4.97
CA CYS A 271 17.26 4.02 3.74
C CYS A 271 16.35 4.31 2.56
N LEU A 272 15.15 4.83 2.79
CA LEU A 272 14.15 5.11 1.77
C LEU A 272 14.09 6.61 1.49
N THR A 273 14.42 7.03 0.27
CA THR A 273 14.71 8.44 -0.03
C THR A 273 14.09 8.98 -1.32
N GLU A 274 13.56 8.14 -2.21
CA GLU A 274 13.10 8.62 -3.52
C GLU A 274 11.94 7.83 -4.14
N PHE A 275 11.27 8.50 -5.08
CA PHE A 275 10.44 7.87 -6.11
C PHE A 275 11.21 7.84 -7.43
N THR A 276 10.95 6.85 -8.27
CA THR A 276 11.50 6.83 -9.64
C THR A 276 10.76 7.81 -10.55
N SER A 277 11.34 8.15 -11.70
CA SER A 277 10.68 8.99 -12.71
C SER A 277 9.37 8.37 -13.20
N GLU A 278 9.33 7.05 -13.32
CA GLU A 278 8.14 6.29 -13.72
C GLU A 278 7.05 6.36 -12.66
N GLN A 279 7.40 6.19 -11.38
CA GLN A 279 6.45 6.35 -10.27
C GLN A 279 5.89 7.77 -10.22
N ILE A 280 6.73 8.80 -10.43
CA ILE A 280 6.28 10.19 -10.51
C ILE A 280 5.25 10.36 -11.63
N ALA A 281 5.52 9.83 -12.82
CA ALA A 281 4.60 9.91 -13.94
C ALA A 281 3.26 9.19 -13.65
N GLU A 282 3.31 8.00 -13.05
CA GLU A 282 2.10 7.24 -12.69
C GLU A 282 1.28 7.93 -11.58
N MET A 283 1.92 8.48 -10.55
CA MET A 283 1.22 9.24 -9.51
C MET A 283 0.48 10.45 -10.09
N ARG A 284 1.14 11.22 -10.96
CA ARG A 284 0.54 12.40 -11.60
C ARG A 284 -0.60 12.01 -12.53
N LYS A 285 -0.47 10.90 -13.26
CA LYS A 285 -1.53 10.35 -14.10
C LYS A 285 -2.73 9.91 -13.25
N PHE A 286 -2.49 9.17 -12.17
CA PHE A 286 -3.53 8.70 -11.25
C PHE A 286 -4.28 9.87 -10.61
N ALA A 287 -3.55 10.88 -10.12
CA ALA A 287 -4.13 12.08 -9.52
C ALA A 287 -5.15 12.76 -10.45
N ARG A 288 -4.85 12.86 -11.75
CA ARG A 288 -5.73 13.52 -12.71
C ARG A 288 -6.88 12.64 -13.15
N LYS A 289 -6.60 11.37 -13.45
CA LYS A 289 -7.59 10.44 -14.00
C LYS A 289 -8.59 9.96 -12.97
N GLU A 290 -8.09 9.56 -11.82
CA GLU A 290 -8.90 8.89 -10.80
C GLU A 290 -9.36 9.88 -9.73
N ARG A 291 -8.52 10.87 -9.35
CA ARG A 291 -8.84 11.82 -8.27
C ARG A 291 -9.40 13.17 -8.72
N GLY A 292 -9.37 13.47 -10.02
CA GLY A 292 -9.87 14.73 -10.58
C GLY A 292 -9.05 15.96 -10.19
N LEU A 293 -7.76 15.77 -9.85
CA LEU A 293 -6.84 16.83 -9.42
C LEU A 293 -6.26 17.67 -10.55
#